data_AF-E2CLJ1-F1
#
_entry.id   AF-E2CLJ1-F1
#
_cell.length_a   1.000
_cell.length_b   1.000
_cell.length_c   1.000
_cell.angle_alpha   90.00
_cell.angle_beta   90.00
_cell.angle_gamma   90.00
#
_symmetry.space_group_name_H-M   'P 1'
#
loop_
_entity.id
_entity.type
_entity.pdbx_description
1 polymer ?
#
loop_
_entity_poly.entity_id
_entity_poly.type
_entity_poly.pdbx_seq_one_letter_code
_entity_poly.pdbx_strand_id
1 'polypeptide(L)' 'MLEEKQADLDREKQRKLLERLVAELSRDHFDLYYQSTSEIAFLLESYIQGNAKLTQDERALLAPLTRRDIEIKLSLHSGM' A
#
# COMPACT_ATOMS: atom_id res chain seq x y z
N MET A 1 7.64 24.29 7.04
CA MET A 1 6.73 23.93 8.16
C MET A 1 5.33 23.47 7.74
N LEU A 2 4.56 24.19 6.91
CA LEU A 2 3.21 23.73 6.51
C LEU A 2 3.28 22.55 5.51
N GLU A 3 4.21 22.63 4.55
CA GLU A 3 4.41 21.61 3.52
C GLU A 3 4.96 20.29 4.08
N GLU A 4 5.87 20.37 5.06
CA GLU A 4 6.41 19.18 5.76
C GLU A 4 5.33 18.44 6.55
N LYS A 5 4.40 19.17 7.19
CA LYS A 5 3.27 18.55 7.90
C LYS A 5 2.31 17.84 6.95
N GLN A 6 2.06 18.43 5.78
CA GLN A 6 1.19 17.82 4.77
C GLN A 6 1.81 16.54 4.21
N ALA A 7 3.11 16.57 3.89
CA ALA A 7 3.82 15.39 3.40
C ALA A 7 3.84 14.24 4.43
N ASP A 8 3.95 14.55 5.72
CA ASP A 8 3.89 13.54 6.79
C ASP A 8 2.49 12.92 6.92
N LEU A 9 1.45 13.75 6.85
CA LEU A 9 0.05 13.31 6.83
C LEU A 9 -0.25 12.39 5.64
N ASP A 10 0.22 12.75 4.43
CA ASP A 10 0.02 11.92 3.25
C ASP A 10 0.79 10.59 3.34
N ARG A 11 1.99 10.59 3.93
CA ARG A 11 2.72 9.34 4.20
C ARG A 11 1.97 8.43 5.16
N GLU A 12 1.40 8.96 6.24
CA GLU A 12 0.63 8.17 7.18
C GLU A 12 -0.66 7.62 6.53
N LYS A 13 -1.37 8.45 5.75
CA LYS A 13 -2.57 8.00 5.03
C LYS A 13 -2.24 6.90 4.03
N GLN A 14 -1.15 7.06 3.25
CA GLN A 14 -0.68 6.03 2.32
C GLN A 14 -0.38 4.72 3.05
N ARG A 15 0.29 4.79 4.20
CA ARG A 15 0.60 3.62 5.02
C ARG A 15 -0.69 2.90 5.45
N LYS A 16 -1.61 3.60 6.09
CA LYS A 16 -2.89 3.03 6.57
C LYS A 16 -3.70 2.42 5.43
N LEU A 17 -3.69 3.06 4.26
CA LEU A 17 -4.37 2.56 3.08
C LEU A 17 -3.73 1.28 2.55
N LEU A 18 -2.39 1.24 2.43
CA LEU A 18 -1.67 0.03 2.02
C LEU A 18 -1.90 -1.13 3.02
N GLU A 19 -1.89 -0.87 4.32
CA GLU A 19 -2.20 -1.88 5.35
C GLU A 19 -3.63 -2.46 5.18
N ARG A 20 -4.62 -1.58 4.93
CA ARG A 20 -5.99 -2.03 4.64
C ARG A 20 -6.03 -2.92 3.40
N LEU A 21 -5.40 -2.49 2.31
CA LEU A 21 -5.42 -3.23 1.05
C LEU A 21 -4.69 -4.58 1.14
N VAL A 22 -3.60 -4.67 1.90
CA VAL A 22 -2.95 -5.95 2.20
C VAL A 22 -3.88 -6.86 3.00
N ALA A 23 -4.60 -6.33 4.00
CA ALA A 23 -5.57 -7.11 4.77
C ALA A 23 -6.80 -7.52 3.95
N GLU A 24 -7.19 -6.74 2.94
CA GLU A 24 -8.21 -7.14 1.97
C GLU A 24 -7.68 -8.27 1.08
N LEU A 25 -6.48 -8.11 0.52
CA LEU A 25 -5.83 -9.08 -0.34
C LEU A 25 -5.57 -10.42 0.37
N SER A 26 -5.22 -10.39 1.66
CA SER A 26 -4.96 -11.60 2.44
C SER A 26 -6.20 -12.43 2.74
N ARG A 27 -7.40 -11.85 2.62
CA ARG A 27 -8.67 -12.60 2.74
C ARG A 27 -8.91 -13.50 1.53
N ASP A 28 -8.49 -13.05 0.36
CA ASP A 28 -8.60 -13.80 -0.90
C ASP A 28 -7.35 -14.68 -1.16
N HIS A 29 -6.20 -14.32 -0.59
CA HIS A 29 -4.93 -15.04 -0.74
C HIS A 29 -4.35 -15.43 0.63
N PHE A 30 -4.72 -16.60 1.15
CA PHE A 30 -4.21 -17.13 2.43
C PHE A 30 -2.68 -17.27 2.47
N ASP A 31 -2.03 -17.46 1.32
CA ASP A 31 -0.57 -17.62 1.23
C ASP A 31 0.18 -16.27 1.32
N LEU A 32 -0.53 -15.13 1.27
CA LEU A 32 0.10 -13.80 1.17
C LEU A 32 1.10 -13.52 2.29
N TYR A 33 0.89 -14.05 3.50
CA TYR A 33 1.79 -13.86 4.65
C TYR A 33 3.09 -14.67 4.57
N TYR A 34 3.17 -15.66 3.69
CA TYR A 34 4.37 -16.46 3.44
C TYR A 34 5.16 -15.95 2.22
N GLN A 35 4.62 -14.97 1.51
CA GLN A 35 5.21 -14.38 0.33
C GLN A 35 6.28 -13.35 0.72
N SER A 36 7.26 -13.17 -0.17
CA SER A 36 8.25 -12.11 -0.01
C SER A 36 7.60 -10.74 -0.16
N THR A 37 8.13 -9.71 0.51
CA THR A 37 7.59 -8.34 0.40
C THR A 37 7.50 -7.83 -1.04
N SER A 38 8.43 -8.24 -1.90
CA SER A 38 8.42 -7.92 -3.33
C SER A 38 7.24 -8.58 -4.09
N GLU A 39 6.89 -9.82 -3.75
CA GLU A 39 5.71 -10.53 -4.29
C GLU A 39 4.42 -9.87 -3.79
N ILE A 40 4.35 -9.55 -2.49
CA ILE A 40 3.20 -8.83 -1.92
C ILE A 40 3.02 -7.46 -2.61
N ALA A 41 4.11 -6.72 -2.83
CA ALA A 41 4.07 -5.43 -3.52
C ALA A 41 3.57 -5.56 -4.97
N PHE A 42 3.98 -6.61 -5.69
CA PHE A 42 3.50 -6.90 -7.04
C PHE A 42 2.00 -7.24 -7.08
N LEU A 43 1.55 -8.11 -6.19
CA LEU A 43 0.13 -8.47 -6.07
C LEU A 43 -0.72 -7.27 -5.67
N LEU A 44 -0.22 -6.45 -4.75
CA LEU A 44 -0.91 -5.25 -4.27
C LEU A 44 -1.03 -4.18 -5.35
N GLU A 45 0.04 -3.94 -6.13
CA GLU A 45 -0.01 -3.05 -7.29
C GLU A 45 -1.08 -3.51 -8.29
N SER A 46 -1.08 -4.80 -8.63
CA SER A 46 -2.07 -5.40 -9.53
C SER A 46 -3.50 -5.24 -8.99
N TYR A 47 -3.68 -5.42 -7.69
CA TYR A 47 -4.97 -5.23 -7.02
C TYR A 47 -5.43 -3.76 -7.08
N ILE A 48 -4.54 -2.80 -6.79
CA ILE A 48 -4.81 -1.35 -6.85
C ILE A 48 -5.25 -0.91 -8.26
N GLN A 49 -4.57 -1.43 -9.29
CA GLN A 49 -4.86 -1.08 -10.68
C GLN A 49 -6.16 -1.74 -11.20
N GLY A 50 -6.51 -2.92 -10.68
CA GLY A 50 -7.71 -3.64 -11.06
C GLY A 50 -8.87 -3.44 -10.09
N ASN A 51 -9.05 -4.43 -9.21
CA ASN A 51 -10.29 -4.66 -8.48
C ASN A 51 -10.39 -3.95 -7.13
N ALA A 52 -9.36 -3.22 -6.71
CA ALA A 52 -9.39 -2.49 -5.45
C ALA A 52 -10.52 -1.46 -5.43
N LYS A 53 -11.37 -1.52 -4.39
CA LYS A 53 -12.46 -0.58 -4.16
C LYS A 53 -11.92 0.70 -3.55
N LEU A 54 -11.20 1.47 -4.35
CA LEU A 54 -10.63 2.76 -3.98
C LEU A 54 -11.55 3.90 -4.41
N THR A 55 -11.77 4.85 -3.51
CA THR A 55 -12.31 6.17 -3.82
C THR A 55 -11.34 6.97 -4.69
N GLN A 56 -11.82 8.06 -5.29
CA GLN A 56 -10.98 8.92 -6.12
C GLN A 56 -9.81 9.54 -5.34
N ASP A 57 -10.03 9.92 -4.08
CA ASP A 57 -9.00 10.49 -3.20
C ASP A 57 -7.92 9.45 -2.86
N GLU A 58 -8.33 8.22 -2.53
CA GLU A 58 -7.40 7.12 -2.27
C GLU A 58 -6.58 6.73 -3.51
N ARG A 59 -7.20 6.75 -4.70
CA ARG A 59 -6.46 6.56 -5.97
C ARG A 59 -5.43 7.67 -6.18
N ALA A 60 -5.81 8.93 -5.96
CA ALA A 60 -4.89 10.05 -6.09
C ALA A 60 -3.73 9.96 -5.09
N LEU A 61 -4.01 9.51 -3.87
CA LEU A 61 -3.03 9.33 -2.81
C LEU A 61 -2.00 8.24 -3.12
N LEU A 62 -2.41 7.16 -3.82
CA LEU A 62 -1.54 6.06 -4.22
C LEU A 62 -0.90 6.24 -5.61
N ALA A 63 -1.47 7.07 -6.48
CA ALA A 63 -0.97 7.34 -7.82
C ALA A 63 0.54 7.67 -7.92
N PRO A 64 1.16 8.42 -6.99
CA PRO A 64 2.60 8.70 -7.06
C PRO A 64 3.48 7.52 -6.63
N LEU A 65 2.91 6.45 -6.07
CA LEU A 65 3.69 5.31 -5.58
C LEU A 65 4.00 4.33 -6.70
N THR A 66 5.29 4.05 -6.89
CA THR A 66 5.73 2.95 -7.72
C THR A 66 5.63 1.63 -6.95
N ARG A 67 5.69 0.49 -7.64
CA ARG A 67 5.85 -0.83 -7.01
C ARG A 67 7.01 -0.86 -6.01
N ARG A 68 8.13 -0.19 -6.34
CA ARG A 68 9.29 -0.12 -5.46
C ARG A 68 9.00 0.71 -4.20
N ASP A 69 8.25 1.79 -4.32
CA ASP A 69 7.80 2.58 -3.17
C ASP A 69 6.87 1.77 -2.26
N ILE A 70 5.95 0.99 -2.86
CA ILE A 70 5.07 0.08 -2.14
C ILE A 70 5.90 -0.96 -1.38
N GLU A 71 6.84 -1.62 -2.05
CA GLU A 71 7.74 -2.61 -1.45
C GLU A 71 8.56 -2.04 -0.28
N ILE A 72 9.12 -0.84 -0.45
CA ILE A 72 9.87 -0.14 0.62
C ILE A 72 8.94 0.17 1.78
N LYS A 73 7.76 0.74 1.52
CA LYS A 73 6.79 1.08 2.57
C LYS A 73 6.32 -0.14 3.36
N LEU A 74 6.09 -1.26 2.66
CA LEU A 74 5.79 -2.54 3.29
C LEU A 74 6.98 -3.01 4.13
N SER A 75 8.19 -3.04 3.57
CA SER A 75 9.40 -3.51 4.28
C SER A 75 9.74 -2.69 5.53
N LEU A 76 9.46 -1.39 5.52
CA LEU A 76 9.70 -0.49 6.66
C LEU A 76 8.68 -0.67 7.80
N HIS A 77 7.52 -1.28 7.51
CA HIS A 77 6.42 -1.49 8.47
C HIS A 77 6.13 -2.96 8.76
N SER A 78 6.67 -3.89 7.96
CA SER A 78 6.71 -5.32 8.22
C SER A 78 7.74 -5.64 9.31
N GLY A 79 7.53 -5.06 10.50
CA GLY A 79 7.90 -5.69 11.77
C GLY A 79 6.71 -6.51 12.27
N MET A 80 6.24 -7.44 11.45
CA MET A 80 5.36 -8.54 11.87
C MET A 80 6.21 -9.79 12.06
#